data_AF-A0A813FJG5-F1
#
_entry.id   AF-A0A813FJG5-F1
#
_cell.length_a   1.000
_cell.length_b   1.000
_cell.length_c   1.000
_cell.angle_alpha   90.00
_cell.angle_beta   90.00
_cell.angle_gamma   90.00
#
_symmetry.space_group_name_H-M   'P 1'
#
loop_
_entity.id
_entity.type
_entity.pdbx_description
1 polymer ?
#
loop_
_entity_poly.entity_id
_entity_poly.type
_entity_poly.pdbx_seq_one_letter_code
_entity_poly.pdbx_strand_id
1 'polypeptide(L)'
;MLARVVHKVGVDVTCAGLAGEVCDSRIGLSYCQKTCGFCAPYSYRRLKPYVKPQVSLLPVVMYQTRFEKDDCRGFALGYEAQPFNSLLHSMPALDGVRLGRVLTCINRRKHQETEFAFELMCPPGTVNPKCVNGKIQRTSRFEFQNQGIYAEMLPSPKHDIKALKTMNWLDLQSDEVVVSTMIYTEGAEVFTTLSVHFRINRAGEVLGTFKLMSYKDLIHDDKVFFVACMATTCVLFVVAAAMTLVQVGHDLRLQHGLCKDKAYEITCGLALAVYCIILLVSWSFQVPMSVEFLKTLHSFLDLGGTDTEHRNEAMQSFFDTKESVLKELLWSFRQRITAYVFLCTQFVQLVFHFNAHPKMAMLTSTIRGAMSNTLHFAILFSITYVMLAFMGFWMLGERLRGFRTMESAMITQLQMLIGEFIRADGSEYLNGELNIMYLRSVQAYFFTFSLVNYCLRKKFKLCLGLL
;
A
#
# COMPACT_ATOMS: atom_id res chain seq x y z
N MET A 1 16.74 -7.40 11.60
CA MET A 1 17.92 -7.40 12.50
C MET A 1 19.00 -6.55 11.84
N LEU A 2 19.56 -5.53 12.51
CA LEU A 2 20.65 -4.71 11.97
C LEU A 2 21.78 -4.59 12.99
N ALA A 3 23.00 -5.01 12.60
CA ALA A 3 24.24 -4.78 13.34
C ALA A 3 25.37 -4.42 12.36
N ARG A 4 26.14 -3.37 12.66
CA ARG A 4 27.17 -2.78 11.78
C ARG A 4 28.56 -2.99 12.39
N VAL A 5 29.53 -3.47 11.61
CA VAL A 5 30.97 -3.32 11.93
C VAL A 5 31.79 -3.17 10.65
N VAL A 6 32.90 -2.44 10.79
CA VAL A 6 33.84 -1.95 9.77
C VAL A 6 35.14 -2.77 9.86
N HIS A 7 35.81 -3.03 8.73
CA HIS A 7 37.10 -3.74 8.67
C HIS A 7 38.23 -2.84 8.14
N LYS A 8 39.45 -3.11 8.63
CA LYS A 8 40.73 -2.83 7.95
C LYS A 8 41.47 -4.15 7.72
N VAL A 9 42.26 -4.20 6.65
CA VAL A 9 42.89 -5.40 6.07
C VAL A 9 44.39 -5.44 6.39
N GLY A 10 44.92 -6.65 6.64
CA GLY A 10 46.27 -7.04 6.22
C GLY A 10 47.23 -7.57 7.29
N VAL A 11 47.08 -8.82 7.74
CA VAL A 11 48.15 -9.67 8.34
C VAL A 11 47.77 -11.15 8.11
N ASP A 12 48.74 -12.01 7.75
CA ASP A 12 48.57 -13.47 7.72
C ASP A 12 48.52 -14.03 9.15
N VAL A 13 47.41 -14.65 9.54
CA VAL A 13 47.22 -15.12 10.92
C VAL A 13 46.92 -16.61 10.99
N THR A 14 47.71 -17.33 11.80
CA THR A 14 47.52 -18.74 12.14
C THR A 14 46.57 -18.91 13.34
N CYS A 15 45.69 -19.91 13.32
CA CYS A 15 44.63 -20.12 14.33
C CYS A 15 45.11 -20.19 15.78
N ALA A 16 46.35 -20.61 16.03
CA ALA A 16 46.92 -20.66 17.38
C ALA A 16 47.14 -19.27 18.02
N GLY A 17 47.36 -18.23 17.20
CA GLY A 17 47.58 -16.85 17.68
C GLY A 17 46.30 -16.07 17.96
N LEU A 18 45.15 -16.55 17.49
CA LEU A 18 43.86 -15.84 17.52
C LEU A 18 42.81 -16.52 18.42
N ALA A 19 43.16 -17.59 19.15
CA ALA A 19 42.21 -18.36 19.97
C ALA A 19 41.40 -17.50 20.97
N GLY A 20 41.94 -16.37 21.43
CA GLY A 20 41.24 -15.42 22.30
C GLY A 20 40.29 -14.46 21.58
N GLU A 21 40.51 -14.19 20.29
CA GLU A 21 39.71 -13.24 19.48
C GLU A 21 38.71 -13.93 18.54
N VAL A 22 38.88 -15.23 18.27
CA VAL A 22 37.98 -16.05 17.43
C VAL A 22 36.55 -16.14 17.98
N CYS A 23 36.37 -15.90 19.29
CA CYS A 23 35.06 -15.78 19.91
C CYS A 23 34.33 -14.48 19.55
N ASP A 24 34.96 -13.54 18.82
CA ASP A 24 34.24 -12.42 18.24
C ASP A 24 33.46 -12.89 16.98
N SER A 25 32.15 -12.74 17.08
CA SER A 25 31.07 -13.28 16.25
C SER A 25 31.26 -13.20 14.73
N ARG A 26 32.14 -12.34 14.22
CA ARG A 26 32.35 -12.11 12.79
C ARG A 26 33.45 -12.95 12.17
N ILE A 27 34.50 -13.30 12.92
CA ILE A 27 35.64 -14.09 12.41
C ILE A 27 35.26 -15.57 12.36
N GLY A 28 34.54 -16.05 13.37
CA GLY A 28 34.04 -17.43 13.41
C GLY A 28 33.15 -17.78 12.20
N LEU A 29 32.33 -16.84 11.72
CA LEU A 29 31.39 -17.05 10.61
C LEU A 29 32.07 -17.21 9.24
N SER A 30 33.22 -16.56 8.99
CA SER A 30 33.95 -16.69 7.72
C SER A 30 34.90 -17.89 7.68
N TYR A 31 35.41 -18.33 8.84
CA TYR A 31 36.37 -19.44 8.92
C TYR A 31 35.75 -20.79 9.32
N CYS A 32 34.48 -20.81 9.77
CA CYS A 32 33.79 -22.03 10.23
C CYS A 32 33.67 -23.13 9.17
N GLN A 33 33.67 -22.82 7.88
CA GLN A 33 33.48 -23.84 6.85
C GLN A 33 34.67 -24.80 6.71
N LYS A 34 35.88 -24.47 7.21
CA LYS A 34 37.08 -25.26 6.90
C LYS A 34 37.85 -25.88 8.06
N THR A 35 37.69 -25.48 9.33
CA THR A 35 38.68 -25.91 10.35
C THR A 35 38.22 -26.42 11.70
N CYS A 36 37.01 -26.18 12.20
CA CYS A 36 36.66 -26.70 13.53
C CYS A 36 35.19 -27.09 13.61
N GLY A 37 34.90 -28.38 13.58
CA GLY A 37 33.59 -28.89 13.99
C GLY A 37 33.34 -28.55 15.45
N PHE A 38 32.50 -27.55 15.72
CA PHE A 38 31.68 -27.26 16.92
C PHE A 38 30.97 -25.92 16.61
N CYS A 39 29.76 -25.88 16.05
CA CYS A 39 28.45 -26.15 16.66
C CYS A 39 28.22 -25.42 18.01
N ALA A 40 27.24 -24.50 18.02
CA ALA A 40 26.29 -24.15 19.10
C ALA A 40 26.77 -23.90 20.56
N PRO A 41 26.03 -23.09 21.34
CA PRO A 41 24.80 -22.38 20.98
C PRO A 41 25.03 -20.88 20.82
N TYR A 42 24.58 -20.33 19.69
CA TYR A 42 24.29 -18.90 19.60
C TYR A 42 23.06 -18.60 20.46
N SER A 43 23.18 -17.70 21.44
CA SER A 43 22.02 -17.20 22.19
C SER A 43 21.55 -15.90 21.55
N TYR A 44 20.34 -15.92 20.99
CA TYR A 44 19.70 -14.73 20.45
C TYR A 44 18.91 -14.04 21.56
N ARG A 45 19.47 -12.98 22.15
CA ARG A 45 18.73 -12.15 23.10
C ARG A 45 17.86 -11.14 22.35
N ARG A 46 16.54 -11.32 22.38
CA ARG A 46 15.58 -10.36 21.79
C ARG A 46 15.64 -9.03 22.55
N LEU A 47 15.83 -7.91 21.85
CA LEU A 47 15.85 -6.56 22.43
C LEU A 47 14.47 -6.09 22.91
N LYS A 48 13.40 -6.62 22.31
CA LYS A 48 12.02 -6.49 22.79
C LYS A 48 11.32 -7.84 22.65
N PRO A 49 10.74 -8.41 23.72
CA PRO A 49 9.93 -9.61 23.59
C PRO A 49 8.62 -9.22 22.88
N TYR A 50 8.43 -9.70 21.66
CA TYR A 50 7.08 -9.75 21.09
C TYR A 50 6.27 -10.79 21.86
N VAL A 51 5.00 -10.49 22.15
CA VAL A 51 4.09 -11.41 22.87
C VAL A 51 3.96 -12.75 22.14
N LYS A 52 4.11 -12.74 20.81
CA LYS A 52 4.08 -13.93 19.95
C LYS A 52 5.33 -14.02 19.07
N PRO A 53 5.85 -15.22 18.78
CA PRO A 53 6.97 -15.39 17.86
C PRO A 53 6.58 -14.94 16.45
N GLN A 54 7.48 -14.17 15.84
CA GLN A 54 7.38 -13.74 14.44
C GLN A 54 8.58 -14.29 13.68
N VAL A 55 8.32 -14.90 12.53
CA VAL A 55 9.34 -15.50 11.67
C VAL A 55 9.21 -14.88 10.28
N SER A 56 10.31 -14.32 9.78
CA SER A 56 10.44 -14.00 8.36
C SER A 56 10.63 -15.33 7.64
N LEU A 57 9.65 -15.76 6.87
CA LEU A 57 9.68 -17.09 6.26
C LEU A 57 10.68 -17.16 5.11
N LEU A 58 10.98 -16.02 4.50
CA LEU A 58 11.69 -15.96 3.24
C LEU A 58 12.82 -14.91 3.29
N PRO A 59 13.87 -15.08 2.47
CA PRO A 59 14.81 -14.01 2.18
C PRO A 59 14.06 -12.82 1.56
N VAL A 60 14.63 -11.63 1.70
CA VAL A 60 14.05 -10.42 1.14
C VAL A 60 14.10 -10.51 -0.38
N VAL A 61 12.95 -10.32 -1.04
CA VAL A 61 12.85 -10.26 -2.50
C VAL A 61 12.81 -8.80 -2.91
N MET A 62 13.69 -8.41 -3.81
CA MET A 62 13.67 -7.09 -4.42
C MET A 62 13.27 -7.22 -5.88
N TYR A 63 12.31 -6.43 -6.33
CA TYR A 63 11.92 -6.40 -7.74
C TYR A 63 11.72 -4.99 -8.24
N GLN A 64 11.85 -4.79 -9.54
CA GLN A 64 11.64 -3.50 -10.18
C GLN A 64 10.79 -3.62 -11.45
N THR A 65 10.02 -2.58 -11.74
CA THR A 65 9.46 -2.34 -13.07
C THR A 65 10.41 -1.43 -13.86
N ARG A 66 10.52 -1.68 -15.17
CA ARG A 66 11.42 -0.93 -16.05
C ARG A 66 10.66 -0.36 -17.23
N PHE A 67 11.07 0.81 -17.70
CA PHE A 67 10.62 1.40 -18.96
C PHE A 67 11.44 0.88 -20.14
N GLU A 68 10.79 0.74 -21.29
CA GLU A 68 11.48 0.40 -22.54
C GLU A 68 12.46 1.52 -22.94
N LYS A 69 13.59 1.17 -23.55
CA LYS A 69 14.49 2.18 -24.15
C LYS A 69 13.79 2.79 -25.37
N ASP A 70 13.95 4.09 -25.56
CA ASP A 70 13.47 4.79 -26.76
C ASP A 70 14.62 5.55 -27.39
N ASP A 71 14.49 5.84 -28.67
CA ASP A 71 15.41 6.76 -29.32
C ASP A 71 15.19 8.18 -28.80
N CYS A 72 16.30 8.89 -28.55
CA CYS A 72 16.25 10.25 -28.06
C CYS A 72 15.63 11.19 -29.09
N ARG A 73 14.75 12.09 -28.62
CA ARG A 73 14.08 13.11 -29.44
C ARG A 73 14.23 14.49 -28.79
N GLY A 74 14.03 15.54 -29.58
CA GLY A 74 14.05 16.93 -29.11
C GLY A 74 15.43 17.35 -28.59
N PHE A 75 15.47 17.97 -27.41
CA PHE A 75 16.70 18.48 -26.81
C PHE A 75 17.77 17.40 -26.62
N ALA A 76 17.40 16.17 -26.26
CA ALA A 76 18.36 15.09 -26.05
C ALA A 76 19.12 14.74 -27.34
N LEU A 77 18.41 14.67 -28.48
CA LEU A 77 19.02 14.43 -29.79
C LEU A 77 19.96 15.58 -30.18
N GLY A 78 19.51 16.83 -29.97
CA GLY A 78 20.34 18.01 -30.21
C GLY A 78 21.58 18.04 -29.33
N TYR A 79 21.45 17.67 -28.06
CA TYR A 79 22.56 17.55 -27.12
C TYR A 79 23.55 16.49 -27.60
N GLU A 80 23.10 15.30 -27.99
CA GLU A 80 23.97 14.24 -28.53
C GLU A 80 24.69 14.63 -29.82
N ALA A 81 24.04 15.42 -30.68
CA ALA A 81 24.60 15.90 -31.94
C ALA A 81 25.61 17.06 -31.79
N GLN A 82 25.79 17.63 -30.59
CA GLN A 82 26.75 18.71 -30.37
C GLN A 82 28.18 18.22 -30.67
N PRO A 83 28.93 18.92 -31.55
CA PRO A 83 30.32 18.59 -31.80
C PRO A 83 31.16 18.90 -30.56
N PHE A 84 32.16 18.06 -30.33
CA PHE A 84 33.17 18.27 -29.29
C PHE A 84 33.93 19.58 -29.52
N ASN A 85 33.99 20.45 -28.52
CA ASN A 85 34.84 21.64 -28.55
C ASN A 85 36.22 21.37 -27.93
N SER A 86 37.25 21.32 -28.79
CA SER A 86 38.64 21.07 -28.36
C SER A 86 39.21 22.11 -27.40
N LEU A 87 38.69 23.34 -27.42
CA LEU A 87 39.11 24.41 -26.50
C LEU A 87 38.60 24.18 -25.07
N LEU A 88 37.54 23.39 -24.89
CA LEU A 88 36.92 23.09 -23.60
C LEU A 88 37.28 21.68 -23.09
N HIS A 89 38.35 21.06 -23.61
CA HIS A 89 38.79 19.73 -23.17
C HIS A 89 39.07 19.64 -21.65
N SER A 90 39.40 20.77 -21.01
CA SER A 90 39.59 20.88 -19.56
C SER A 90 38.29 20.87 -18.75
N MET A 91 37.13 20.98 -19.41
CA MET A 91 35.78 20.92 -18.83
C MET A 91 35.00 19.71 -19.39
N PRO A 92 35.44 18.48 -19.08
CA PRO A 92 34.92 17.25 -19.69
C PRO A 92 33.42 17.02 -19.43
N ALA A 93 32.86 17.65 -18.39
CA ALA A 93 31.45 17.50 -18.01
C ALA A 93 30.46 18.10 -19.03
N LEU A 94 30.90 18.99 -19.93
CA LEU A 94 30.02 19.65 -20.90
C LEU A 94 30.43 19.35 -22.35
N ASP A 95 31.73 19.25 -22.61
CA ASP A 95 32.26 19.25 -23.97
C ASP A 95 33.49 18.34 -24.14
N GLY A 96 33.56 17.23 -23.39
CA GLY A 96 34.58 16.20 -23.56
C GLY A 96 34.31 15.28 -24.76
N VAL A 97 35.35 14.60 -25.27
CA VAL A 97 35.19 13.58 -26.33
C VAL A 97 34.27 12.47 -25.82
N ARG A 98 33.14 12.28 -26.50
CA ARG A 98 32.10 11.33 -26.08
C ARG A 98 32.40 9.94 -26.65
N LEU A 99 32.70 8.99 -25.78
CA LEU A 99 32.85 7.58 -26.13
C LEU A 99 31.47 6.90 -26.13
N GLY A 100 30.62 7.27 -27.11
CA GLY A 100 29.28 6.71 -27.30
C GLY A 100 28.13 7.63 -26.88
N ARG A 101 26.91 7.06 -26.79
CA ARG A 101 25.71 7.78 -26.38
C ARG A 101 25.79 8.14 -24.89
N VAL A 102 25.70 9.42 -24.58
CA VAL A 102 25.74 9.94 -23.20
C VAL A 102 24.35 9.88 -22.57
N LEU A 103 23.30 10.10 -23.35
CA LEU A 103 21.93 10.10 -22.87
C LEU A 103 21.28 8.74 -23.15
N THR A 104 20.55 8.24 -22.16
CA THR A 104 19.66 7.10 -22.35
C THR A 104 18.24 7.61 -22.28
N CYS A 105 17.53 7.60 -23.41
CA CYS A 105 16.13 7.95 -23.46
C CYS A 105 15.25 6.74 -23.21
N ILE A 106 14.13 6.98 -22.52
CA ILE A 106 13.22 5.94 -22.06
C ILE A 106 11.80 6.27 -22.50
N ASN A 107 11.06 5.25 -22.93
CA ASN A 107 9.65 5.37 -23.22
C ASN A 107 8.83 5.21 -21.93
N ARG A 108 8.46 6.32 -21.30
CA ARG A 108 7.62 6.30 -20.08
C ARG A 108 6.18 5.80 -20.30
N ARG A 109 5.79 5.48 -21.53
CA ARG A 109 4.46 4.95 -21.86
C ARG A 109 4.43 3.44 -21.99
N LYS A 110 5.60 2.79 -22.14
CA LYS A 110 5.70 1.35 -22.37
C LYS A 110 6.72 0.73 -21.42
N HIS A 111 6.30 -0.32 -20.74
CA HIS A 111 7.18 -1.10 -19.88
C HIS A 111 8.06 -2.02 -20.72
N GLN A 112 9.25 -2.32 -20.21
CA GLN A 112 10.20 -3.21 -20.86
C GLN A 112 9.67 -4.65 -20.83
N GLU A 113 9.53 -5.26 -22.01
CA GLU A 113 8.99 -6.62 -22.17
C GLU A 113 10.06 -7.69 -22.42
N THR A 114 11.35 -7.35 -22.32
CA THR A 114 12.44 -8.31 -22.55
C THR A 114 12.46 -9.40 -21.49
N GLU A 115 12.93 -10.59 -21.85
CA GLU A 115 13.00 -11.74 -20.93
C GLU A 115 13.95 -11.49 -19.76
N PHE A 116 15.00 -10.69 -19.96
CA PHE A 116 15.95 -10.30 -18.92
C PHE A 116 16.07 -8.78 -18.85
N ALA A 117 16.29 -8.25 -17.64
CA ALA A 117 16.52 -6.82 -17.46
C ALA A 117 17.91 -6.39 -17.94
N PHE A 118 18.91 -7.22 -17.67
CA PHE A 118 20.32 -6.90 -17.89
C PHE A 118 21.03 -8.00 -18.68
N GLU A 119 21.76 -7.57 -19.70
CA GLU A 119 22.71 -8.41 -20.43
C GLU A 119 24.11 -7.82 -20.22
N LEU A 120 24.97 -8.53 -19.51
CA LEU A 120 26.33 -8.10 -19.23
C LEU A 120 27.29 -8.83 -20.18
N MET A 121 28.25 -8.13 -20.77
CA MET A 121 29.30 -8.79 -21.55
C MET A 121 30.16 -9.66 -20.64
N CYS A 122 30.43 -10.89 -21.06
CA CYS A 122 31.31 -11.78 -20.33
C CYS A 122 32.76 -11.26 -20.39
N PRO A 123 33.53 -11.38 -19.30
CA PRO A 123 34.96 -11.10 -19.35
C PRO A 123 35.63 -11.97 -20.43
N PRO A 124 36.58 -11.42 -21.20
CA PRO A 124 37.31 -12.21 -22.19
C PRO A 124 38.06 -13.35 -21.48
N GLY A 125 37.91 -14.58 -21.98
CA GLY A 125 38.60 -15.77 -21.48
C GLY A 125 37.92 -16.52 -20.33
N THR A 126 36.76 -16.07 -19.82
CA THR A 126 36.02 -16.86 -18.82
C THR A 126 35.09 -17.88 -19.49
N VAL A 127 35.38 -19.17 -19.35
CA VAL A 127 34.51 -20.29 -19.75
C VAL A 127 33.43 -20.47 -18.67
N ASN A 128 32.47 -19.55 -18.61
CA ASN A 128 31.34 -19.66 -17.70
C ASN A 128 30.15 -20.28 -18.46
N PRO A 129 29.55 -21.39 -18.00
CA PRO A 129 28.38 -21.99 -18.65
C PRO A 129 27.18 -21.04 -18.71
N LYS A 130 27.14 -20.00 -17.85
CA LYS A 130 26.12 -18.95 -17.86
C LYS A 130 26.35 -17.86 -18.92
N CYS A 131 27.44 -17.95 -19.67
CA CYS A 131 27.78 -17.01 -20.74
C CYS A 131 27.26 -17.55 -22.07
N VAL A 132 26.03 -17.17 -22.45
CA VAL A 132 25.45 -17.55 -23.74
C VAL A 132 25.74 -16.42 -24.73
N ASN A 133 26.40 -16.73 -25.85
CA ASN A 133 26.78 -15.75 -26.89
C ASN A 133 27.65 -14.58 -26.39
N GLY A 134 28.54 -14.83 -25.43
CA GLY A 134 29.41 -13.78 -24.87
C GLY A 134 28.68 -12.83 -23.91
N LYS A 135 27.43 -13.13 -23.53
CA LYS A 135 26.64 -12.34 -22.59
C LYS A 135 26.15 -13.18 -21.41
N ILE A 136 26.11 -12.55 -20.24
CA ILE A 136 25.50 -13.07 -19.02
C ILE A 136 24.15 -12.37 -18.87
N GLN A 137 23.07 -13.12 -19.00
CA GLN A 137 21.72 -12.65 -18.73
C GLN A 137 21.48 -12.61 -17.22
N ARG A 138 20.93 -11.51 -16.72
CA ARG A 138 20.65 -11.30 -15.30
C ARG A 138 19.24 -10.76 -15.09
N THR A 139 18.62 -11.26 -14.03
CA THR A 139 17.28 -10.88 -13.56
C THR A 139 16.20 -11.19 -14.60
N SER A 140 15.65 -12.39 -14.52
CA SER A 140 14.54 -12.85 -15.36
C SER A 140 13.29 -12.00 -15.13
N ARG A 141 12.47 -11.90 -16.18
CA ARG A 141 11.15 -11.29 -16.14
C ARG A 141 10.14 -12.26 -15.51
N PHE A 142 9.33 -11.75 -14.60
CA PHE A 142 8.17 -12.41 -14.02
C PHE A 142 6.93 -11.55 -14.28
N GLU A 143 5.74 -12.15 -14.23
CA GLU A 143 4.49 -11.41 -14.29
C GLU A 143 3.88 -11.30 -12.90
N PHE A 144 3.55 -10.07 -12.49
CA PHE A 144 2.91 -9.79 -11.22
C PHE A 144 1.91 -8.67 -11.40
N GLN A 145 0.64 -8.89 -11.05
CA GLN A 145 -0.45 -7.91 -11.22
C GLN A 145 -0.58 -7.38 -12.66
N ASN A 146 -0.46 -8.26 -13.66
CA ASN A 146 -0.45 -7.91 -15.09
C ASN A 146 0.69 -6.96 -15.51
N GLN A 147 1.79 -6.94 -14.77
CA GLN A 147 2.98 -6.16 -15.09
C GLN A 147 4.21 -7.06 -15.14
N GLY A 148 5.08 -6.81 -16.12
CA GLY A 148 6.41 -7.43 -16.19
C GLY A 148 7.33 -6.83 -15.13
N ILE A 149 7.77 -7.65 -14.19
CA ILE A 149 8.70 -7.27 -13.13
C ILE A 149 10.01 -8.04 -13.23
N TYR A 150 11.09 -7.43 -12.77
CA TYR A 150 12.42 -8.03 -12.77
C TYR A 150 12.86 -8.21 -11.32
N ALA A 151 12.94 -9.46 -10.86
CA ALA A 151 13.11 -9.79 -9.45
C ALA A 151 14.44 -10.47 -9.14
N GLU A 152 15.05 -10.11 -8.02
CA GLU A 152 16.24 -10.74 -7.46
C GLU A 152 16.02 -11.05 -5.98
N MET A 153 16.38 -12.26 -5.58
CA MET A 153 16.35 -12.69 -4.18
C MET A 153 17.62 -12.23 -3.47
N LEU A 154 17.49 -11.78 -2.22
CA LEU A 154 18.62 -11.34 -1.39
C LEU A 154 18.85 -12.28 -0.19
N PRO A 155 19.38 -13.50 -0.41
CA PRO A 155 19.72 -14.42 0.68
C PRO A 155 20.80 -13.85 1.61
N SER A 156 21.74 -13.06 1.07
CA SER A 156 22.78 -12.35 1.83
C SER A 156 22.76 -10.87 1.46
N PRO A 157 21.85 -10.07 2.05
CA PRO A 157 21.59 -8.70 1.63
C PRO A 157 22.85 -7.84 1.46
N LYS A 158 23.86 -8.02 2.31
CA LYS A 158 25.12 -7.25 2.24
C LYS A 158 25.94 -7.55 0.97
N HIS A 159 26.05 -8.82 0.59
CA HIS A 159 26.80 -9.22 -0.60
C HIS A 159 26.00 -8.96 -1.87
N ASP A 160 24.72 -9.29 -1.85
CA ASP A 160 23.84 -9.19 -3.00
C ASP A 160 23.62 -7.74 -3.40
N ILE A 161 23.41 -6.83 -2.43
CA ILE A 161 23.30 -5.38 -2.71
C ILE A 161 24.61 -4.84 -3.31
N LYS A 162 25.77 -5.33 -2.87
CA LYS A 162 27.06 -4.92 -3.46
C LYS A 162 27.16 -5.38 -4.92
N ALA A 163 26.76 -6.60 -5.22
CA ALA A 163 26.73 -7.13 -6.59
C ALA A 163 25.75 -6.33 -7.48
N LEU A 164 24.54 -6.06 -6.98
CA LEU A 164 23.51 -5.26 -7.65
C LEU A 164 23.98 -3.82 -7.90
N LYS A 165 24.74 -3.25 -6.96
CA LYS A 165 25.37 -1.95 -7.14
C LYS A 165 26.44 -1.97 -8.24
N THR A 166 27.28 -3.01 -8.28
CA THR A 166 28.33 -3.14 -9.31
C THR A 166 27.75 -3.28 -10.72
N MET A 167 26.56 -3.89 -10.87
CA MET A 167 25.88 -4.01 -12.16
C MET A 167 24.97 -2.83 -12.51
N ASN A 168 24.93 -1.77 -11.69
CA ASN A 168 23.97 -0.66 -11.83
C ASN A 168 22.52 -1.16 -12.00
N TRP A 169 22.09 -2.09 -11.15
CA TRP A 169 20.76 -2.69 -11.23
C TRP A 169 19.62 -1.66 -11.13
N LEU A 170 19.90 -0.51 -10.50
CA LEU A 170 19.04 0.67 -10.51
C LEU A 170 19.62 1.70 -11.47
N ASP A 171 18.86 2.05 -12.50
CA ASP A 171 19.27 2.98 -13.54
C ASP A 171 18.12 3.90 -13.97
N LEU A 172 18.31 4.67 -15.03
CA LEU A 172 17.31 5.60 -15.56
C LEU A 172 16.04 4.89 -16.07
N GLN A 173 16.09 3.59 -16.36
CA GLN A 173 14.93 2.83 -16.81
C GLN A 173 14.04 2.37 -15.64
N SER A 174 14.57 2.32 -14.43
CA SER A 174 13.82 1.90 -13.24
C SER A 174 12.68 2.88 -12.94
N ASP A 175 11.45 2.37 -12.87
CA ASP A 175 10.26 3.16 -12.53
C ASP A 175 9.94 3.04 -11.03
N GLU A 176 9.70 1.80 -10.59
CA GLU A 176 9.39 1.45 -9.23
C GLU A 176 10.28 0.29 -8.77
N VAL A 177 10.86 0.43 -7.58
CA VAL A 177 11.64 -0.61 -6.92
C VAL A 177 10.91 -1.01 -5.65
N VAL A 178 10.62 -2.29 -5.48
CA VAL A 178 9.91 -2.81 -4.32
C VAL A 178 10.78 -3.81 -3.59
N VAL A 179 10.94 -3.58 -2.29
CA VAL A 179 11.58 -4.51 -1.37
C VAL A 179 10.48 -5.21 -0.57
N SER A 180 10.32 -6.51 -0.76
CA SER A 180 9.22 -7.29 -0.22
C SER A 180 9.71 -8.43 0.67
N THR A 181 9.01 -8.66 1.77
CA THR A 181 9.21 -9.85 2.62
C THR A 181 7.87 -10.35 3.16
N MET A 182 7.83 -11.63 3.49
CA MET A 182 6.68 -12.31 4.08
C MET A 182 7.01 -12.71 5.52
N ILE A 183 6.13 -12.33 6.44
CA ILE A 183 6.26 -12.51 7.88
C ILE A 183 5.07 -13.34 8.36
N TYR A 184 5.36 -14.40 9.10
CA TYR A 184 4.37 -15.22 9.76
C TYR A 184 4.43 -15.01 11.27
N THR A 185 3.26 -14.82 11.89
CA THR A 185 3.12 -14.69 13.36
C THR A 185 2.41 -15.92 13.91
N GLU A 186 3.18 -16.80 14.53
CA GLU A 186 2.71 -18.06 15.10
C GLU A 186 1.74 -17.82 16.27
N GLY A 187 0.72 -18.67 16.37
CA GLY A 187 -0.29 -18.65 17.43
C GLY A 187 -1.30 -17.51 17.30
N ALA A 188 -1.13 -16.58 16.37
CA ALA A 188 -2.19 -15.70 15.89
C ALA A 188 -2.67 -16.08 14.49
N GLU A 189 -1.92 -16.94 13.79
CA GLU A 189 -2.17 -17.34 12.40
C GLU A 189 -2.32 -16.13 11.48
N VAL A 190 -1.42 -15.16 11.69
CA VAL A 190 -1.38 -13.91 10.93
C VAL A 190 -0.25 -13.96 9.91
N PHE A 191 -0.66 -13.86 8.65
CA PHE A 191 0.18 -13.86 7.46
C PHE A 191 0.35 -12.42 6.99
N THR A 192 1.57 -11.89 7.05
CA THR A 192 1.85 -10.49 6.77
C THR A 192 2.81 -10.34 5.60
N THR A 193 2.43 -9.57 4.59
CA THR A 193 3.31 -9.11 3.53
C THR A 193 3.75 -7.68 3.84
N LEU A 194 5.06 -7.47 3.94
CA LEU A 194 5.66 -6.15 4.03
C LEU A 194 6.26 -5.80 2.67
N SER A 195 5.85 -4.69 2.07
CA SER A 195 6.40 -4.16 0.83
C SER A 195 6.80 -2.70 1.01
N VAL A 196 8.06 -2.38 0.73
CA VAL A 196 8.57 -1.01 0.70
C VAL A 196 8.77 -0.62 -0.75
N HIS A 197 7.97 0.33 -1.19
CA HIS A 197 7.93 0.85 -2.55
C HIS A 197 8.77 2.12 -2.65
N PHE A 198 9.72 2.14 -3.57
CA PHE A 198 10.50 3.30 -3.96
C PHE A 198 10.12 3.68 -5.39
N ARG A 199 9.45 4.81 -5.55
CA ARG A 199 9.04 5.33 -6.87
C ARG A 199 9.97 6.46 -7.28
N ILE A 200 10.51 6.38 -8.49
CA ILE A 200 11.42 7.38 -9.03
C ILE A 200 10.60 8.29 -9.96
N ASN A 201 10.40 9.54 -9.54
CA ASN A 201 9.58 10.47 -10.32
C ASN A 201 10.36 11.00 -11.54
N ARG A 202 9.68 11.81 -12.38
CA ARG A 202 10.31 12.39 -13.59
C ARG A 202 11.48 13.33 -13.28
N ALA A 203 11.49 13.94 -12.11
CA ALA A 203 12.54 14.85 -11.65
C ALA A 203 13.70 14.12 -10.95
N GLY A 204 13.62 12.79 -10.78
CA GLY A 204 14.62 11.99 -10.07
C GLY A 204 14.46 11.98 -8.54
N GLU A 205 13.39 12.55 -7.99
CA GLU A 205 13.05 12.38 -6.58
C GLU A 205 12.58 10.95 -6.33
N VAL A 206 13.09 10.36 -5.25
CA VAL A 206 12.73 9.01 -4.80
C VAL A 206 11.69 9.11 -3.69
N LEU A 207 10.48 8.65 -3.96
CA LEU A 207 9.39 8.61 -3.00
C LEU A 207 9.30 7.22 -2.38
N GLY A 208 9.63 7.12 -1.09
CA GLY A 208 9.50 5.90 -0.30
C GLY A 208 8.12 5.80 0.34
N THR A 209 7.41 4.71 0.09
CA THR A 209 6.17 4.36 0.80
C THR A 209 6.26 2.91 1.26
N PHE A 210 5.65 2.57 2.39
CA PHE A 210 5.59 1.19 2.84
C PHE A 210 4.13 0.74 2.94
N LYS A 211 3.89 -0.52 2.61
CA LYS A 211 2.60 -1.18 2.72
C LYS A 211 2.81 -2.43 3.57
N LEU A 212 2.12 -2.46 4.70
CA LEU A 212 2.02 -3.63 5.56
C LEU A 212 0.62 -4.19 5.40
N MET A 213 0.53 -5.43 4.97
CA MET A 213 -0.73 -6.09 4.69
C MET A 213 -0.80 -7.40 5.45
N SER A 214 -1.75 -7.52 6.36
CA SER A 214 -1.87 -8.67 7.27
C SER A 214 -3.22 -9.35 7.09
N TYR A 215 -3.18 -10.66 6.86
CA TYR A 215 -4.34 -11.54 6.80
C TYR A 215 -4.32 -12.46 8.03
N LYS A 216 -5.42 -12.50 8.79
CA LYS A 216 -5.60 -13.45 9.90
C LYS A 216 -6.47 -14.59 9.39
N ASP A 217 -5.96 -15.82 9.45
CA ASP A 217 -6.75 -17.00 9.14
C ASP A 217 -7.66 -17.36 10.32
N LEU A 218 -8.86 -17.85 10.03
CA LEU A 218 -9.85 -18.25 11.02
C LEU A 218 -9.76 -19.77 11.21
N ILE A 219 -9.07 -20.18 12.27
CA ILE A 219 -8.77 -21.59 12.55
C ILE A 219 -9.47 -22.03 13.85
N HIS A 220 -9.83 -23.31 13.95
CA HIS A 220 -10.44 -23.96 15.12
C HIS A 220 -11.65 -23.20 15.70
N ASP A 221 -11.56 -22.76 16.96
CA ASP A 221 -12.66 -22.17 17.73
C ASP A 221 -13.15 -20.84 17.12
N ASP A 222 -12.25 -20.02 16.57
CA ASP A 222 -12.60 -18.76 15.92
C ASP A 222 -13.49 -19.01 14.70
N LYS A 223 -13.25 -20.10 13.96
CA LYS A 223 -14.08 -20.52 12.82
C LYS A 223 -15.46 -20.97 13.26
N VAL A 224 -15.55 -21.82 14.28
CA VAL A 224 -16.84 -22.30 14.81
C VAL A 224 -17.66 -21.13 15.33
N PHE A 225 -17.04 -20.22 16.08
CA PHE A 225 -17.68 -19.02 16.60
C PHE A 225 -18.16 -18.11 15.46
N PHE A 226 -17.33 -17.84 14.45
CA PHE A 226 -17.71 -17.03 13.30
C PHE A 226 -18.91 -17.61 12.56
N VAL A 227 -18.90 -18.90 12.24
CA VAL A 227 -20.01 -19.57 11.54
C VAL A 227 -21.28 -19.56 12.39
N ALA A 228 -21.17 -19.82 13.70
CA ALA A 228 -22.31 -19.77 14.61
C ALA A 228 -22.91 -18.36 14.69
N CYS A 229 -22.10 -17.31 14.84
CA CYS A 229 -22.55 -15.91 14.85
C CYS A 229 -23.23 -15.53 13.53
N MET A 230 -22.67 -15.92 12.39
CA MET A 230 -23.25 -15.62 11.08
C MET A 230 -24.58 -16.36 10.84
N ALA A 231 -24.64 -17.64 11.20
CA ALA A 231 -25.85 -18.45 11.07
C ALA A 231 -26.97 -17.95 11.99
N THR A 232 -26.67 -17.69 13.27
CA THR A 232 -27.63 -17.12 14.23
C THR A 232 -28.15 -15.76 13.77
N THR A 233 -27.26 -14.88 13.32
CA THR A 233 -27.64 -13.58 12.75
C THR A 233 -28.57 -13.77 11.57
N CYS A 234 -28.22 -14.63 10.60
CA CYS A 234 -29.06 -14.90 9.44
C CYS A 234 -30.46 -15.39 9.84
N VAL A 235 -30.56 -16.33 10.78
CA VAL A 235 -31.86 -16.85 11.27
C VAL A 235 -32.69 -15.74 11.92
N LEU A 236 -32.08 -14.92 12.79
CA LEU A 236 -32.77 -13.81 13.45
C LEU A 236 -33.34 -12.81 12.44
N PHE A 237 -32.59 -12.46 11.40
CA PHE A 237 -33.06 -11.54 10.36
C PHE A 237 -34.13 -12.14 9.46
N VAL A 238 -34.06 -13.45 9.15
CA VAL A 238 -35.13 -14.15 8.42
C VAL A 238 -36.42 -14.18 9.24
N VAL A 239 -36.33 -14.48 10.54
CA VAL A 239 -37.50 -14.48 11.44
C VAL A 239 -38.09 -13.06 11.56
N ALA A 240 -37.25 -12.04 11.72
CA ALA A 240 -37.70 -10.65 11.76
C ALA A 240 -38.37 -10.21 10.45
N ALA A 241 -37.81 -10.57 9.29
CA ALA A 241 -38.40 -10.32 7.98
C ALA A 241 -39.75 -11.05 7.80
N ALA A 242 -39.85 -12.30 8.27
CA ALA A 242 -41.10 -13.06 8.23
C ALA A 242 -42.19 -12.42 9.12
N MET A 243 -41.83 -12.01 10.34
CA MET A 243 -42.78 -11.34 11.25
C MET A 243 -43.27 -10.00 10.69
N THR A 244 -42.38 -9.21 10.09
CA THR A 244 -42.74 -7.93 9.46
C THR A 244 -43.60 -8.14 8.21
N LEU A 245 -43.35 -9.18 7.41
CA LEU A 245 -44.23 -9.57 6.29
C LEU A 245 -45.62 -9.98 6.76
N VAL A 246 -45.74 -10.74 7.85
CA VAL A 246 -47.03 -11.11 8.44
C VAL A 246 -47.79 -9.87 8.94
N GLN A 247 -47.10 -8.93 9.60
CA GLN A 247 -47.68 -7.66 10.03
C GLN A 247 -48.21 -6.84 8.83
N VAL A 248 -47.39 -6.69 7.79
CA VAL A 248 -47.80 -5.97 6.56
C VAL A 248 -48.99 -6.67 5.89
N GLY A 249 -49.01 -8.00 5.84
CA GLY A 249 -50.13 -8.77 5.29
C GLY A 249 -51.43 -8.56 6.07
N HIS A 250 -51.35 -8.42 7.39
CA HIS A 250 -52.50 -8.08 8.24
C HIS A 250 -52.98 -6.64 8.02
N ASP A 251 -52.06 -5.67 7.94
CA ASP A 251 -52.40 -4.26 7.71
C ASP A 251 -53.02 -4.02 6.33
N LEU A 252 -52.54 -4.72 5.29
CA LEU A 252 -53.12 -4.68 3.95
C LEU A 252 -54.57 -5.22 3.93
N ARG A 253 -54.89 -6.23 4.77
CA ARG A 253 -56.27 -6.71 4.92
C ARG A 253 -57.18 -5.66 5.57
N LEU A 254 -56.62 -4.80 6.42
CA LEU A 254 -57.32 -3.70 7.08
C LEU A 254 -57.38 -2.41 6.23
N GLN A 255 -57.11 -2.50 4.92
CA GLN A 255 -57.13 -1.38 3.96
C GLN A 255 -56.23 -0.18 4.32
N HIS A 256 -55.25 -0.36 5.20
CA HIS A 256 -54.23 0.66 5.43
C HIS A 256 -53.13 0.47 4.37
N GLY A 257 -52.90 1.49 3.54
CA GLY A 257 -51.91 1.44 2.47
C GLY A 257 -50.49 1.09 2.98
N LEU A 258 -49.64 0.58 2.08
CA LEU A 258 -48.29 0.13 2.43
C LEU A 258 -47.44 1.29 2.99
N CYS A 259 -47.11 1.23 4.29
CA CYS A 259 -46.27 2.25 4.91
C CYS A 259 -44.81 2.10 4.44
N LYS A 260 -44.21 3.21 3.97
CA LYS A 260 -42.83 3.23 3.44
C LYS A 260 -41.80 2.71 4.46
N ASP A 261 -42.05 2.94 5.75
CA ASP A 261 -41.14 2.53 6.83
C ASP A 261 -41.07 1.00 6.97
N LYS A 262 -42.20 0.31 6.79
CA LYS A 262 -42.26 -1.17 6.82
C LYS A 262 -41.60 -1.81 5.60
N ALA A 263 -41.74 -1.18 4.42
CA ALA A 263 -41.04 -1.62 3.23
C ALA A 263 -39.51 -1.49 3.38
N TYR A 264 -39.04 -0.40 4.00
CA TYR A 264 -37.62 -0.20 4.30
C TYR A 264 -37.09 -1.25 5.29
N GLU A 265 -37.83 -1.53 6.36
CA GLU A 265 -37.51 -2.56 7.37
C GLU A 265 -37.35 -3.95 6.72
N ILE A 266 -38.31 -4.38 5.90
CA ILE A 266 -38.25 -5.67 5.19
C ILE A 266 -37.05 -5.71 4.22
N THR A 267 -36.83 -4.64 3.46
CA THR A 267 -35.74 -4.58 2.47
C THR A 267 -34.38 -4.68 3.16
N CYS A 268 -34.18 -3.95 4.26
CA CYS A 268 -32.93 -3.98 5.02
C CYS A 268 -32.70 -5.35 5.68
N GLY A 269 -33.73 -5.94 6.28
CA GLY A 269 -33.64 -7.26 6.91
C GLY A 269 -33.31 -8.36 5.89
N LEU A 270 -33.98 -8.36 4.73
CA LEU A 270 -33.71 -9.32 3.66
C LEU A 270 -32.31 -9.12 3.07
N ALA A 271 -31.91 -7.88 2.79
CA ALA A 271 -30.59 -7.59 2.25
C ALA A 271 -29.47 -8.06 3.19
N LEU A 272 -29.65 -7.92 4.51
CA LEU A 272 -28.68 -8.40 5.48
C LEU A 272 -28.64 -9.93 5.57
N ALA A 273 -29.80 -10.60 5.54
CA ALA A 273 -29.85 -12.06 5.51
C ALA A 273 -29.14 -12.61 4.26
N VAL A 274 -29.41 -12.04 3.09
CA VAL A 274 -28.74 -12.36 1.83
C VAL A 274 -27.24 -12.10 1.94
N TYR A 275 -26.82 -10.98 2.51
CA TYR A 275 -25.41 -10.68 2.75
C TYR A 275 -24.73 -11.71 3.64
N CYS A 276 -25.37 -12.12 4.75
CA CYS A 276 -24.84 -13.16 5.62
C CYS A 276 -24.62 -14.49 4.90
N ILE A 277 -25.56 -14.88 4.03
CA ILE A 277 -25.45 -16.09 3.20
C ILE A 277 -24.30 -15.94 2.20
N ILE A 278 -24.23 -14.82 1.46
CA ILE A 278 -23.14 -14.56 0.50
C ILE A 278 -21.79 -14.58 1.20
N LEU A 279 -21.68 -13.96 2.37
CA LEU A 279 -20.43 -13.93 3.15
C LEU A 279 -20.04 -15.34 3.60
N LEU A 280 -20.97 -16.13 4.13
CA LEU A 280 -20.71 -17.52 4.54
C LEU A 280 -20.28 -18.40 3.36
N VAL A 281 -21.00 -18.34 2.25
CA VAL A 281 -20.68 -19.11 1.04
C VAL A 281 -19.34 -18.67 0.48
N SER A 282 -19.13 -17.37 0.30
CA SER A 282 -17.87 -16.84 -0.23
C SER A 282 -16.68 -17.12 0.68
N TRP A 283 -16.87 -17.10 2.00
CA TRP A 283 -15.84 -17.47 2.98
C TRP A 283 -15.53 -18.97 2.94
N SER A 284 -16.54 -19.82 2.75
CA SER A 284 -16.34 -21.27 2.67
C SER A 284 -15.52 -21.73 1.46
N PHE A 285 -15.46 -20.90 0.40
CA PHE A 285 -14.63 -21.14 -0.78
C PHE A 285 -13.21 -20.61 -0.66
N GLN A 286 -12.85 -19.92 0.44
CA GLN A 286 -11.49 -19.42 0.62
C GLN A 286 -10.52 -20.55 0.92
N VAL A 287 -9.38 -20.53 0.24
CA VAL A 287 -8.27 -21.44 0.51
C VAL A 287 -7.54 -20.94 1.77
N PRO A 288 -7.23 -21.80 2.75
CA PRO A 288 -6.49 -21.39 3.94
C PRO A 288 -5.10 -20.90 3.56
N MET A 289 -4.70 -19.74 4.09
CA MET A 289 -3.43 -19.08 3.73
C MET A 289 -2.21 -19.84 4.24
N SER A 290 -2.38 -20.68 5.26
CA SER A 290 -1.33 -21.58 5.75
C SER A 290 -0.78 -22.50 4.65
N VAL A 291 -1.64 -22.97 3.74
CA VAL A 291 -1.24 -23.87 2.64
C VAL A 291 -0.40 -23.14 1.61
N GLU A 292 -0.80 -21.93 1.21
CA GLU A 292 -0.07 -21.09 0.26
C GLU A 292 1.31 -20.67 0.80
N PHE A 293 1.36 -20.26 2.07
CA PHE A 293 2.63 -19.91 2.71
C PHE A 293 3.55 -21.11 2.89
N LEU A 294 3.01 -22.29 3.21
CA LEU A 294 3.78 -23.52 3.32
C LEU A 294 4.35 -23.93 1.95
N LYS A 295 3.55 -23.82 0.89
CA LYS A 295 4.00 -24.06 -0.50
C LYS A 295 5.17 -23.14 -0.88
N THR A 296 5.06 -21.84 -0.56
CA THR A 296 6.17 -20.91 -0.79
C THR A 296 7.38 -21.31 0.05
N LEU A 297 7.20 -21.58 1.34
CA LEU A 297 8.31 -21.97 2.21
C LEU A 297 9.05 -23.21 1.67
N HIS A 298 8.32 -24.24 1.26
CA HIS A 298 8.89 -25.46 0.67
C HIS A 298 9.68 -25.15 -0.60
N SER A 299 9.12 -24.33 -1.52
CA SER A 299 9.84 -23.96 -2.74
C SER A 299 11.17 -23.24 -2.49
N PHE A 300 11.33 -22.56 -1.34
CA PHE A 300 12.60 -21.94 -0.95
C PHE A 300 13.53 -22.89 -0.18
N LEU A 301 12.99 -23.80 0.62
CA LEU A 301 13.77 -24.81 1.33
C LEU A 301 14.36 -25.85 0.37
N ASP A 302 13.66 -26.14 -0.72
CA ASP A 302 14.08 -27.08 -1.76
C ASP A 302 15.12 -26.49 -2.74
N LEU A 303 15.57 -25.23 -2.52
CA LEU A 303 16.69 -24.61 -3.25
C LEU A 303 18.02 -25.26 -2.85
N GLY A 304 18.24 -26.52 -3.24
CA GLY A 304 19.46 -27.27 -2.98
C GLY A 304 20.64 -26.92 -3.90
N GLY A 305 20.53 -25.94 -4.80
CA GLY A 305 21.52 -25.69 -5.85
C GLY A 305 21.65 -24.24 -6.34
N THR A 306 22.71 -24.00 -7.14
CA THR A 306 22.99 -22.71 -7.82
C THR A 306 22.30 -22.55 -9.18
N ASP A 307 21.35 -23.45 -9.44
CA ASP A 307 20.65 -23.52 -10.69
C ASP A 307 19.63 -22.38 -10.83
N THR A 308 19.60 -21.79 -12.01
CA THR A 308 18.76 -20.63 -12.31
C THR A 308 17.29 -21.01 -12.44
N GLU A 309 17.00 -22.23 -12.88
CA GLU A 309 15.62 -22.70 -13.08
C GLU A 309 14.88 -22.85 -11.76
N HIS A 310 15.43 -23.61 -10.81
CA HIS A 310 14.89 -23.77 -9.46
C HIS A 310 14.70 -22.42 -8.74
N ARG A 311 15.64 -21.48 -8.95
CA ARG A 311 15.52 -20.12 -8.38
C ARG A 311 14.37 -19.33 -8.99
N ASN A 312 14.14 -19.46 -10.30
CA ASN A 312 13.02 -18.82 -10.97
C ASN A 312 11.69 -19.45 -10.54
N GLU A 313 11.64 -20.77 -10.34
CA GLU A 313 10.44 -21.46 -9.82
C GLU A 313 10.09 -20.99 -8.40
N ALA A 314 11.07 -20.92 -7.50
CA ALA A 314 10.86 -20.39 -6.15
C ALA A 314 10.39 -18.92 -6.16
N MET A 315 10.91 -18.12 -7.09
CA MET A 315 10.50 -16.73 -7.28
C MET A 315 9.07 -16.62 -7.83
N GLN A 316 8.68 -17.48 -8.77
CA GLN A 316 7.31 -17.54 -9.27
C GLN A 316 6.34 -17.93 -8.15
N SER A 317 6.68 -18.97 -7.39
CA SER A 317 5.91 -19.41 -6.21
C SER A 317 5.72 -18.27 -5.18
N PHE A 318 6.76 -17.46 -4.95
CA PHE A 318 6.67 -16.27 -4.10
C PHE A 318 5.66 -15.24 -4.62
N PHE A 319 5.68 -14.93 -5.92
CA PHE A 319 4.77 -13.95 -6.50
C PHE A 319 3.33 -14.49 -6.56
N ASP A 320 3.14 -15.77 -6.85
CA ASP A 320 1.84 -16.44 -6.85
C ASP A 320 1.20 -16.36 -5.45
N THR A 321 1.96 -16.72 -4.40
CA THR A 321 1.45 -16.62 -3.03
C THR A 321 1.23 -15.17 -2.61
N LYS A 322 2.09 -14.23 -3.02
CA LYS A 322 1.87 -12.80 -2.79
C LYS A 322 0.58 -12.31 -3.44
N GLU A 323 0.29 -12.74 -4.67
CA GLU A 323 -0.92 -12.40 -5.39
C GLU A 323 -2.17 -13.00 -4.73
N SER A 324 -2.11 -14.27 -4.32
CA SER A 324 -3.17 -14.92 -3.53
C SER A 324 -3.48 -14.13 -2.25
N VAL A 325 -2.46 -13.74 -1.49
CA VAL A 325 -2.63 -12.92 -0.28
C VAL A 325 -3.30 -11.58 -0.59
N LEU A 326 -2.86 -10.90 -1.65
CA LEU A 326 -3.44 -9.62 -2.06
C LEU A 326 -4.91 -9.76 -2.48
N LYS A 327 -5.24 -10.82 -3.21
CA LYS A 327 -6.61 -11.12 -3.64
C LYS A 327 -7.53 -11.36 -2.44
N GLU A 328 -7.10 -12.18 -1.47
CA GLU A 328 -7.86 -12.47 -0.25
C GLU A 328 -8.03 -11.24 0.64
N LEU A 329 -7.00 -10.39 0.74
CA LEU A 329 -7.08 -9.13 1.46
C LEU A 329 -8.05 -8.15 0.83
N LEU A 330 -8.01 -7.98 -0.49
CA LEU A 330 -8.95 -7.11 -1.22
C LEU A 330 -10.38 -7.63 -1.12
N TRP A 331 -10.57 -8.95 -1.12
CA TRP A 331 -11.87 -9.54 -0.81
C TRP A 331 -12.29 -9.19 0.63
N SER A 332 -11.44 -9.45 1.63
CA SER A 332 -11.75 -9.19 3.04
C SER A 332 -12.04 -7.71 3.31
N PHE A 333 -11.27 -6.81 2.69
CA PHE A 333 -11.48 -5.37 2.80
C PHE A 333 -12.84 -4.94 2.22
N ARG A 334 -13.21 -5.48 1.03
CA ARG A 334 -14.54 -5.24 0.45
C ARG A 334 -15.66 -5.75 1.37
N GLN A 335 -15.51 -6.94 1.95
CA GLN A 335 -16.50 -7.45 2.90
C GLN A 335 -16.59 -6.60 4.18
N ARG A 336 -15.47 -6.10 4.71
CA ARG A 336 -15.48 -5.19 5.86
C ARG A 336 -16.21 -3.88 5.57
N ILE A 337 -15.98 -3.28 4.40
CA ILE A 337 -16.71 -2.08 3.97
C ILE A 337 -18.19 -2.38 3.83
N THR A 338 -18.56 -3.46 3.14
CA THR A 338 -19.96 -3.86 2.95
C THR A 338 -20.65 -4.12 4.29
N ALA A 339 -20.00 -4.86 5.20
CA ALA A 339 -20.49 -5.08 6.57
C ALA A 339 -20.68 -3.75 7.32
N TYR A 340 -19.73 -2.82 7.21
CA TYR A 340 -19.83 -1.50 7.84
C TYR A 340 -21.04 -0.71 7.32
N VAL A 341 -21.28 -0.70 6.01
CA VAL A 341 -22.46 -0.04 5.41
C VAL A 341 -23.75 -0.65 5.92
N PHE A 342 -23.82 -1.99 6.00
CA PHE A 342 -24.97 -2.68 6.57
C PHE A 342 -25.19 -2.34 8.05
N LEU A 343 -24.13 -2.32 8.86
CA LEU A 343 -24.21 -1.92 10.27
C LEU A 343 -24.70 -0.47 10.43
N CYS A 344 -24.22 0.46 9.60
CA CYS A 344 -24.73 1.83 9.55
C CYS A 344 -26.22 1.88 9.18
N THR A 345 -26.65 1.06 8.22
CA THR A 345 -28.06 0.96 7.81
C THR A 345 -28.94 0.45 8.96
N GLN A 346 -28.46 -0.57 9.69
CA GLN A 346 -29.14 -1.10 10.88
C GLN A 346 -29.17 -0.08 12.02
N PHE A 347 -28.12 0.72 12.20
CA PHE A 347 -28.12 1.81 13.18
C PHE A 347 -29.17 2.88 12.84
N VAL A 348 -29.34 3.23 11.56
CA VAL A 348 -30.41 4.12 11.11
C VAL A 348 -31.79 3.51 11.38
N GLN A 349 -31.96 2.20 11.14
CA GLN A 349 -33.19 1.49 11.47
C GLN A 349 -33.49 1.54 12.97
N LEU A 350 -32.49 1.36 13.83
CA LEU A 350 -32.63 1.51 15.28
C LEU A 350 -33.12 2.91 15.68
N VAL A 351 -32.60 3.97 15.03
CA VAL A 351 -33.09 5.34 15.25
C VAL A 351 -34.57 5.49 14.88
N PHE A 352 -35.01 4.85 13.80
CA PHE A 352 -36.44 4.84 13.45
C PHE A 352 -37.30 4.10 14.48
N HIS A 353 -36.82 2.98 15.04
CA HIS A 353 -37.55 2.30 16.12
C HIS A 353 -37.64 3.15 17.39
N PHE A 354 -36.64 3.98 17.68
CA PHE A 354 -36.71 4.93 18.80
C PHE A 354 -37.75 6.05 18.60
N ASN A 355 -38.31 6.24 17.40
CA ASN A 355 -39.45 7.14 17.21
C ASN A 355 -40.71 6.72 17.96
N ALA A 356 -40.77 5.50 18.49
CA ALA A 356 -41.82 5.11 19.43
C ALA A 356 -41.83 6.01 20.69
N HIS A 357 -40.69 6.61 21.05
CA HIS A 357 -40.60 7.54 22.17
C HIS A 357 -40.91 8.99 21.72
N PRO A 358 -41.85 9.69 22.37
CA PRO A 358 -42.37 10.98 21.89
C PRO A 358 -41.29 12.06 21.73
N LYS A 359 -40.26 12.08 22.59
CA LYS A 359 -39.15 13.04 22.47
C LYS A 359 -38.28 12.78 21.24
N MET A 360 -38.07 11.52 20.88
CA MET A 360 -37.26 11.16 19.70
C MET A 360 -38.04 11.37 18.41
N ALA A 361 -39.36 11.12 18.43
CA ALA A 361 -40.25 11.43 17.32
C ALA A 361 -40.23 12.92 16.94
N MET A 362 -40.23 13.82 17.95
CA MET A 362 -40.11 15.26 17.72
C MET A 362 -38.75 15.63 17.10
N LEU A 363 -37.66 14.97 17.52
CA LEU A 363 -36.34 15.20 16.94
C LEU A 363 -36.27 14.75 15.48
N THR A 364 -36.76 13.54 15.17
CA THR A 364 -36.73 13.02 13.79
C THR A 364 -37.67 13.77 12.86
N SER A 365 -38.83 14.23 13.33
CA SER A 365 -39.71 15.11 12.54
C SER A 365 -39.04 16.46 12.24
N THR A 366 -38.34 17.03 13.22
CA THR A 366 -37.57 18.28 13.05
C THR A 366 -36.43 18.09 12.05
N ILE A 367 -35.67 17.00 12.15
CA ILE A 367 -34.60 16.67 11.19
C ILE A 367 -35.18 16.47 9.79
N ARG A 368 -36.27 15.72 9.65
CA ARG A 368 -36.94 15.48 8.36
C ARG A 368 -37.44 16.78 7.73
N GLY A 369 -38.03 17.68 8.52
CA GLY A 369 -38.45 19.01 8.07
C GLY A 369 -37.26 19.90 7.66
N ALA A 370 -36.15 19.83 8.39
CA ALA A 370 -34.94 20.60 8.09
C ALA A 370 -34.16 20.05 6.88
N MET A 371 -34.32 18.76 6.54
CA MET A 371 -33.49 18.06 5.56
C MET A 371 -33.47 18.73 4.18
N SER A 372 -34.60 19.24 3.68
CA SER A 372 -34.67 19.93 2.39
C SER A 372 -33.79 21.20 2.36
N ASN A 373 -33.88 22.01 3.41
CA ASN A 373 -33.06 23.21 3.57
C ASN A 373 -31.58 22.88 3.76
N THR A 374 -31.27 21.86 4.55
CA THR A 374 -29.90 21.39 4.78
C THR A 374 -29.27 20.84 3.50
N LEU A 375 -30.03 20.10 2.68
CA LEU A 375 -29.54 19.55 1.42
C LEU A 375 -29.26 20.65 0.39
N HIS A 376 -30.16 21.62 0.24
CA HIS A 376 -29.93 22.77 -0.61
C HIS A 376 -28.66 23.55 -0.18
N PHE A 377 -28.51 23.76 1.12
CA PHE A 377 -27.33 24.38 1.69
C PHE A 377 -26.06 23.55 1.42
N ALA A 378 -26.11 22.23 1.61
CA ALA A 378 -24.99 21.33 1.39
C ALA A 378 -24.49 21.38 -0.05
N ILE A 379 -25.39 21.45 -1.05
CA ILE A 379 -25.02 21.58 -2.46
C ILE A 379 -24.24 22.88 -2.72
N LEU A 380 -24.76 24.02 -2.24
CA LEU A 380 -24.08 25.32 -2.38
C LEU A 380 -22.71 25.33 -1.68
N PHE A 381 -22.65 24.73 -0.49
CA PHE A 381 -21.40 24.58 0.25
C PHE A 381 -20.40 23.67 -0.50
N SER A 382 -20.83 22.53 -1.03
CA SER A 382 -19.95 21.62 -1.77
C SER A 382 -19.34 22.28 -3.00
N ILE A 383 -20.12 23.06 -3.77
CA ILE A 383 -19.60 23.78 -4.95
C ILE A 383 -18.52 24.79 -4.54
N THR A 384 -18.81 25.64 -3.55
CA THR A 384 -17.86 26.64 -3.06
C THR A 384 -16.62 25.99 -2.45
N TYR A 385 -16.79 24.92 -1.68
CA TYR A 385 -15.73 24.12 -1.08
C TYR A 385 -14.79 23.52 -2.14
N VAL A 386 -15.32 22.90 -3.20
CA VAL A 386 -14.53 22.34 -4.31
C VAL A 386 -13.82 23.43 -5.10
N MET A 387 -14.50 24.55 -5.38
CA MET A 387 -13.89 25.66 -6.13
C MET A 387 -12.71 26.27 -5.38
N LEU A 388 -12.83 26.39 -4.05
CA LEU A 388 -11.74 26.84 -3.20
C LEU A 388 -10.58 25.82 -3.13
N ALA A 389 -10.89 24.51 -3.02
CA ALA A 389 -9.88 23.47 -3.05
C ALA A 389 -9.08 23.49 -4.35
N PHE A 390 -9.76 23.73 -5.48
CA PHE A 390 -9.14 23.89 -6.79
C PHE A 390 -8.21 25.10 -6.84
N MET A 391 -8.63 26.24 -6.29
CA MET A 391 -7.76 27.42 -6.17
C MET A 391 -6.53 27.14 -5.31
N GLY A 392 -6.69 26.44 -4.18
CA GLY A 392 -5.57 26.02 -3.32
C GLY A 392 -4.60 25.09 -4.04
N PHE A 393 -5.11 24.07 -4.73
CA PHE A 393 -4.33 23.16 -5.57
C PHE A 393 -3.54 23.91 -6.64
N TRP A 394 -4.18 24.82 -7.38
CA TRP A 394 -3.54 25.57 -8.46
C TRP A 394 -2.45 26.52 -7.95
N MET A 395 -2.70 27.27 -6.88
CA MET A 395 -1.77 28.27 -6.39
C MET A 395 -0.63 27.69 -5.54
N LEU A 396 -0.91 26.66 -4.74
CA LEU A 396 0.01 26.17 -3.70
C LEU A 396 0.55 24.77 -4.00
N GLY A 397 0.03 24.07 -5.00
CA GLY A 397 0.36 22.66 -5.25
C GLY A 397 1.81 22.40 -5.62
N GLU A 398 2.53 23.39 -6.13
CA GLU A 398 3.98 23.28 -6.41
C GLU A 398 4.82 23.31 -5.12
N ARG A 399 4.39 24.08 -4.11
CA ARG A 399 5.21 24.39 -2.93
C ARG A 399 4.79 23.60 -1.70
N LEU A 400 3.50 23.33 -1.53
CA LEU A 400 2.95 22.67 -0.36
C LEU A 400 2.48 21.27 -0.69
N ARG A 401 2.99 20.29 0.05
CA ARG A 401 2.65 18.86 -0.14
C ARG A 401 1.14 18.60 -0.01
N GLY A 402 0.49 19.25 0.96
CA GLY A 402 -0.95 19.11 1.20
C GLY A 402 -1.82 19.59 0.02
N PHE A 403 -1.31 20.51 -0.80
CA PHE A 403 -2.03 21.03 -1.96
C PHE A 403 -1.55 20.43 -3.29
N ARG A 404 -0.67 19.42 -3.27
CA ARG A 404 -0.04 18.87 -4.50
C ARG A 404 -1.02 18.22 -5.46
N THR A 405 -2.13 17.70 -4.95
CA THR A 405 -3.22 17.10 -5.75
C THR A 405 -4.56 17.68 -5.31
N MET A 406 -5.54 17.68 -6.20
CA MET A 406 -6.89 18.17 -5.89
C MET A 406 -7.52 17.44 -4.69
N GLU A 407 -7.37 16.10 -4.64
CA GLU A 407 -7.84 15.28 -3.52
C GLU A 407 -7.16 15.68 -2.21
N SER A 408 -5.84 15.81 -2.21
CA SER A 408 -5.08 16.24 -1.04
C SER A 408 -5.46 17.66 -0.62
N ALA A 409 -5.72 18.56 -1.56
CA ALA A 409 -6.15 19.94 -1.28
C ALA A 409 -7.53 19.97 -0.60
N MET A 410 -8.48 19.14 -1.05
CA MET A 410 -9.78 18.98 -0.38
C MET A 410 -9.58 18.45 1.05
N ILE A 411 -8.83 17.36 1.24
CA ILE A 411 -8.57 16.80 2.57
C ILE A 411 -7.91 17.84 3.49
N THR A 412 -6.86 18.51 3.03
CA THR A 412 -6.16 19.58 3.75
C THR A 412 -7.12 20.69 4.15
N GLN A 413 -8.00 21.12 3.23
CA GLN A 413 -9.02 22.13 3.50
C GLN A 413 -10.06 21.67 4.53
N LEU A 414 -10.44 20.38 4.53
CA LEU A 414 -11.32 19.82 5.56
C LEU A 414 -10.63 19.78 6.93
N GLN A 415 -9.34 19.41 6.98
CA GLN A 415 -8.57 19.40 8.21
C GLN A 415 -8.41 20.82 8.79
N MET A 416 -8.19 21.81 7.94
CA MET A 416 -8.20 23.22 8.32
C MET A 416 -9.59 23.67 8.82
N LEU A 417 -10.67 23.20 8.20
CA LEU A 417 -12.05 23.49 8.62
C LEU A 417 -12.38 22.93 10.00
N ILE A 418 -11.93 21.71 10.27
CA ILE A 418 -12.06 21.04 11.57
C ILE A 418 -11.18 21.73 12.62
N GLY A 419 -10.12 22.41 12.19
CA GLY A 419 -9.16 23.08 13.06
C GLY A 419 -8.05 22.14 13.55
N GLU A 420 -7.77 21.05 12.82
CA GLU A 420 -6.64 20.17 13.13
C GLU A 420 -5.31 20.94 13.06
N PHE A 421 -5.19 21.85 12.09
CA PHE A 421 -4.10 22.81 12.01
C PHE A 421 -4.55 24.11 11.31
N ILE A 422 -3.88 25.22 11.64
CA ILE A 422 -4.11 26.55 11.03
C ILE A 422 -3.14 26.80 9.86
N ARG A 423 -1.94 26.22 9.95
CA ARG A 423 -0.88 26.36 8.94
C ARG A 423 -0.52 25.00 8.40
N ALA A 424 -0.58 24.85 7.08
CA ALA A 424 -0.13 23.65 6.41
C ALA A 424 1.40 23.50 6.52
N ASP A 425 1.86 22.25 6.59
CA ASP A 425 3.29 21.93 6.64
C ASP A 425 4.04 22.53 5.44
N GLY A 426 5.11 23.26 5.74
CA GLY A 426 5.93 23.94 4.73
C GLY A 426 5.49 25.37 4.39
N SER A 427 4.37 25.84 4.94
CA SER A 427 3.89 27.22 4.75
C SER A 427 4.87 28.28 5.25
N GLU A 428 5.74 27.94 6.21
CA GLU A 428 6.77 28.82 6.78
C GLU A 428 7.88 29.18 5.78
N TYR A 429 8.08 28.36 4.75
CA TYR A 429 9.08 28.59 3.70
C TYR A 429 8.52 29.36 2.50
N LEU A 430 7.24 29.79 2.55
CA LEU A 430 6.66 30.58 1.48
C LEU A 430 7.19 32.01 1.53
N ASN A 431 7.66 32.50 0.37
CA ASN A 431 8.05 33.89 0.20
C ASN A 431 6.88 34.83 0.52
N GLY A 432 7.18 36.07 0.95
CA GLY A 432 6.20 37.01 1.52
C GLY A 432 4.90 37.16 0.73
N GLU A 433 4.95 37.29 -0.60
CA GLU A 433 3.75 37.41 -1.44
C GLU A 433 2.87 36.15 -1.43
N LEU A 434 3.49 34.97 -1.58
CA LEU A 434 2.78 33.69 -1.52
C LEU A 434 2.22 33.42 -0.12
N ASN A 435 2.92 33.84 0.93
CA ASN A 435 2.42 33.75 2.30
C ASN A 435 1.20 34.66 2.51
N ILE A 436 1.22 35.88 1.96
CA ILE A 436 0.05 36.77 2.00
C ILE A 436 -1.13 36.16 1.23
N MET A 437 -0.90 35.60 0.05
CA MET A 437 -1.94 34.91 -0.71
C MET A 437 -2.50 33.70 0.05
N TYR A 438 -1.63 32.90 0.67
CA TYR A 438 -2.02 31.80 1.54
C TYR A 438 -2.89 32.29 2.70
N LEU A 439 -2.45 33.31 3.44
CA LEU A 439 -3.21 33.89 4.56
C LEU A 439 -4.56 34.44 4.11
N ARG A 440 -4.63 35.07 2.94
CA ARG A 440 -5.89 35.55 2.35
C ARG A 440 -6.83 34.40 1.99
N SER A 441 -6.31 33.32 1.44
CA SER A 441 -7.10 32.11 1.16
C SER A 441 -7.66 31.50 2.45
N VAL A 442 -6.82 31.36 3.49
CA VAL A 442 -7.22 30.90 4.84
C VAL A 442 -8.27 31.82 5.45
N GLN A 443 -8.09 33.13 5.36
CA GLN A 443 -9.07 34.09 5.84
C GLN A 443 -10.41 34.00 5.08
N ALA A 444 -10.37 33.83 3.76
CA ALA A 444 -11.55 33.61 2.94
C ALA A 444 -12.28 32.31 3.33
N TYR A 445 -11.54 31.24 3.67
CA TYR A 445 -12.11 30.00 4.20
C TYR A 445 -12.84 30.23 5.52
N PHE A 446 -12.16 30.84 6.50
CA PHE A 446 -12.76 31.14 7.80
C PHE A 446 -13.98 32.03 7.67
N PHE A 447 -13.94 33.04 6.78
CA PHE A 447 -15.06 33.93 6.55
C PHE A 447 -16.24 33.21 5.89
N THR A 448 -16.00 32.43 4.83
CA THR A 448 -17.05 31.67 4.13
C THR A 448 -17.69 30.67 5.08
N PHE A 449 -16.90 29.98 5.90
CA PHE A 449 -17.41 29.04 6.90
C PHE A 449 -18.16 29.73 8.04
N SER A 450 -17.68 30.87 8.52
CA SER A 450 -18.37 31.64 9.56
C SER A 450 -19.72 32.15 9.05
N LEU A 451 -19.78 32.62 7.81
CA LEU A 451 -21.01 33.05 7.13
C LEU A 451 -21.99 31.88 6.98
N VAL A 452 -21.48 30.73 6.55
CA VAL A 452 -22.22 29.46 6.46
C VAL A 452 -22.83 29.07 7.81
N ASN A 453 -22.02 29.04 8.87
CA ASN A 453 -22.49 28.68 10.21
C ASN A 453 -23.50 29.71 10.75
N TYR A 454 -23.30 30.98 10.44
CA TYR A 454 -24.24 32.03 10.79
C TYR A 454 -25.59 31.83 10.09
N CYS A 455 -25.59 31.54 8.78
CA CYS A 455 -26.80 31.23 8.02
C CYS A 455 -27.53 29.98 8.55
N LEU A 456 -26.78 28.92 8.87
CA LEU A 456 -27.31 27.70 9.49
C LEU A 456 -27.95 27.99 10.86
N ARG A 457 -27.26 28.75 11.73
CA ARG A 457 -27.80 29.13 13.04
C ARG A 457 -29.06 29.99 12.93
N LYS A 458 -29.10 30.93 11.98
CA LYS A 458 -30.27 31.80 11.78
C LYS A 458 -31.47 31.00 11.27
N LYS A 459 -31.28 30.11 10.29
CA LYS A 459 -32.35 29.21 9.81
C LYS A 459 -32.79 28.22 10.88
N PHE A 460 -31.87 27.67 11.66
CA PHE A 460 -32.20 26.75 12.76
C PHE A 460 -33.01 27.45 13.86
N LYS A 461 -32.62 28.68 14.26
CA LYS A 461 -33.40 29.49 15.22
C LYS A 461 -34.80 29.84 14.70
N LEU A 462 -34.93 30.15 13.41
CA LEU A 462 -36.24 30.39 12.78
C LEU A 462 -37.11 29.13 12.81
N CYS A 463 -36.55 27.95 12.55
CA CYS A 463 -37.29 26.70 12.67
C CYS A 463 -37.66 26.38 14.13
N LEU A 464 -36.79 26.68 15.09
CA LEU A 464 -37.07 26.40 16.52
C LEU A 464 -38.06 27.37 17.16
N GLY A 465 -38.18 28.60 16.64
CA GLY A 465 -39.15 29.59 17.12
C GLY A 465 -40.54 29.53 16.45
N LEU A 466 -40.70 28.64 15.45
CA LEU A 466 -41.97 28.35 14.78
C LEU A 466 -42.60 27.01 15.23
N LEU A 467 -41.89 26.26 16.08
CA LEU A 467 -42.36 25.09 16.83
C LEU A 467 -42.78 25.56 18.24
#